data_AF-A0A4P9W5C7-F1
#
_entry.id   AF-A0A4P9W5C7-F1
#
_cell.length_a   1.000
_cell.length_b   1.000
_cell.length_c   1.000
_cell.angle_alpha   90.00
_cell.angle_beta   90.00
_cell.angle_gamma   90.00
#
_symmetry.space_group_name_H-M   'P 1'
#
loop_
_entity.id
_entity.type
_entity.pdbx_description
1 polymer ?
#
loop_
_entity_poly.entity_id
_entity_poly.type
_entity_poly.pdbx_seq_one_letter_code
_entity_poly.pdbx_strand_id
1 'polypeptide(L)'
;MDCLDRTNVVQSVLARRSLTLQLRDLGILEANEIVENTGELEKMFKNVWAENADEVSRQYSGTGALKTDFTRTGKRTKAGALQDLSNSIVRYVRNNFFDGGRQDGFDLLLGVYRVGGGSGVSPFAVKDKPLLVILLPLGIILSIFMIMASFLVQSHATYTYHLLFTTFWLMVIVASFRMIFRHGLDFVDVPRLERSQHLAGSGASHDNIQMVALDGLEERKPPFAEKREGKVGKVA
;
A
#
# COMPACT_ATOMS: atom_id res chain seq x y z
N MET A 1 10.24 4.99 5.16
CA MET A 1 11.21 4.53 4.15
C MET A 1 11.20 3.02 4.22
N ASP A 2 10.78 2.40 3.13
CA ASP A 2 10.49 0.98 3.07
C ASP A 2 11.78 0.17 3.30
N CYS A 3 11.66 -1.00 3.92
CA CYS A 3 12.77 -1.92 4.13
C CYS A 3 13.48 -2.27 2.80
N LEU A 4 12.71 -2.30 1.71
CA LEU A 4 13.18 -2.57 0.35
C LEU A 4 14.19 -1.54 -0.15
N ASP A 5 13.93 -0.24 0.03
CA ASP A 5 14.84 0.83 -0.37
C ASP A 5 16.17 0.75 0.40
N ARG A 6 16.09 0.48 1.71
CA ARG A 6 17.28 0.37 2.57
C ARG A 6 18.12 -0.86 2.20
N THR A 7 17.48 -2.00 1.95
CA THR A 7 18.17 -3.22 1.54
C THR A 7 18.83 -3.04 0.18
N ASN A 8 18.16 -2.44 -0.80
CA ASN A 8 18.75 -2.20 -2.12
C ASN A 8 19.99 -1.28 -2.05
N VAL A 9 19.96 -0.24 -1.21
CA VAL A 9 21.13 0.61 -0.97
C VAL A 9 22.29 -0.19 -0.38
N VAL A 10 22.06 -0.96 0.68
CA VAL A 10 23.10 -1.78 1.31
C VAL A 10 23.68 -2.80 0.33
N GLN A 11 22.82 -3.50 -0.42
CA GLN A 11 23.23 -4.46 -1.43
C GLN A 11 24.07 -3.79 -2.54
N SER A 12 23.69 -2.59 -2.99
CA SER A 12 24.47 -1.86 -4.00
C SER A 12 25.87 -1.47 -3.49
N VAL A 13 26.01 -1.11 -2.21
CA VAL A 13 27.32 -0.78 -1.62
C VAL A 13 28.20 -2.02 -1.54
N LEU A 14 27.63 -3.16 -1.11
CA LEU A 14 28.35 -4.43 -1.06
C LEU A 14 28.76 -4.92 -2.46
N ALA A 15 27.85 -4.82 -3.42
CA ALA A 15 28.12 -5.18 -4.81
C ALA A 15 29.20 -4.31 -5.44
N ARG A 16 29.21 -2.99 -5.15
CA ARG A 16 30.26 -2.09 -5.62
C ARG A 16 31.62 -2.49 -5.05
N ARG A 17 31.69 -2.76 -3.74
CA ARG A 17 32.91 -3.24 -3.10
C ARG A 17 33.42 -4.53 -3.76
N SER A 18 32.53 -5.49 -4.00
CA SER A 18 32.88 -6.75 -4.67
C SER A 18 33.38 -6.52 -6.10
N LEU A 19 32.71 -5.64 -6.86
CA LEU A 19 33.10 -5.30 -8.23
C LEU A 19 34.49 -4.64 -8.28
N THR A 20 34.79 -3.70 -7.38
CA THR A 20 36.11 -3.07 -7.29
C THR A 20 37.22 -4.10 -7.05
N LEU A 21 36.99 -5.07 -6.16
CA LEU A 21 37.96 -6.14 -5.90
C LEU A 21 38.18 -7.02 -7.14
N GLN A 22 37.10 -7.45 -7.79
CA GLN A 22 37.17 -8.29 -8.99
C GLN A 22 37.90 -7.60 -10.15
N LEU A 23 37.67 -6.30 -10.37
CA LEU A 23 38.33 -5.55 -11.43
C LEU A 23 39.83 -5.32 -11.15
N ARG A 24 40.22 -5.21 -9.88
CA ARG A 24 41.64 -5.16 -9.48
C ARG A 24 42.34 -6.50 -9.70
N ASP A 25 41.68 -7.60 -9.33
CA ASP A 25 42.20 -8.95 -9.53
C ASP A 25 42.40 -9.27 -11.02
N LEU A 26 41.54 -8.73 -11.89
CA LEU A 26 41.66 -8.84 -13.36
C LEU A 26 42.70 -7.88 -13.98
N GLY A 27 43.33 -7.02 -13.17
CA GLY A 27 44.28 -6.01 -13.66
C GLY A 27 43.65 -4.89 -14.49
N ILE A 28 42.33 -4.70 -14.40
CA ILE A 28 41.59 -3.64 -15.11
C ILE A 28 41.66 -2.32 -14.33
N LEU A 29 41.58 -2.38 -12.99
CA LEU A 29 41.75 -1.24 -12.10
C LEU A 29 43.09 -1.34 -11.36
N GLU A 30 43.75 -0.20 -11.13
CA GLU A 30 44.92 -0.17 -10.26
C GLU A 30 44.55 -0.37 -8.77
N ALA A 31 45.54 -0.73 -7.93
CA ALA A 31 45.34 -1.03 -6.51
C ALA A 31 44.68 0.11 -5.71
N ASN A 32 44.84 1.36 -6.15
CA ASN A 32 44.24 2.55 -5.53
C ASN A 32 43.02 3.08 -6.29
N GLU A 33 42.70 2.53 -7.46
CA GLU A 33 41.56 2.97 -8.27
C GLU A 33 40.26 2.33 -7.77
N ILE A 34 39.17 3.09 -7.80
CA ILE A 34 37.85 2.67 -7.33
C ILE A 34 36.81 2.94 -8.42
N VAL A 35 35.78 2.09 -8.48
CA VAL A 35 34.71 2.19 -9.50
C VAL A 35 34.04 3.56 -9.49
N GLU A 36 33.93 4.20 -8.33
CA GLU A 36 33.35 5.53 -8.18
C GLU A 36 34.09 6.62 -8.97
N ASN A 37 35.40 6.46 -9.18
CA ASN A 37 36.22 7.43 -9.92
C ASN A 37 36.13 7.22 -11.44
N THR A 38 35.68 6.05 -11.88
CA THR A 38 35.42 5.77 -13.29
C THR A 38 34.03 6.26 -13.70
N GLY A 39 33.95 7.46 -14.28
CA GLY A 39 32.68 8.17 -14.52
C GLY A 39 31.62 7.38 -15.29
N GLU A 40 31.98 6.74 -16.41
CA GLU A 40 31.03 5.93 -17.21
C GLU A 40 30.61 4.65 -16.49
N LEU A 41 31.54 3.96 -15.84
CA LEU A 41 31.25 2.72 -15.12
C LEU A 41 30.38 2.97 -13.88
N GLU A 42 30.64 4.01 -13.09
CA GLU A 42 29.79 4.38 -11.95
C GLU A 42 28.39 4.79 -12.40
N LYS A 43 28.27 5.50 -13.54
CA LYS A 43 26.96 5.84 -14.12
C LYS A 43 26.19 4.60 -14.55
N MET A 44 26.86 3.65 -15.22
CA MET A 44 26.26 2.37 -15.59
C MET A 44 25.84 1.57 -14.35
N PHE A 45 26.70 1.49 -13.34
CA PHE A 45 26.42 0.79 -12.08
C PHE A 45 25.19 1.37 -11.37
N LYS A 46 25.11 2.70 -11.24
CA LYS A 46 23.93 3.37 -10.66
C LYS A 46 22.65 3.09 -11.44
N ASN A 47 22.72 3.06 -12.77
CA ASN A 47 21.57 2.76 -13.62
C ASN A 47 21.07 1.33 -13.41
N VAL A 48 21.97 0.34 -13.43
CA VAL A 48 21.63 -1.08 -13.18
C VAL A 48 20.98 -1.26 -11.81
N TRP A 49 21.51 -0.63 -10.77
CA TRP A 49 20.94 -0.73 -9.42
C TRP A 49 19.62 0.03 -9.25
N ALA A 50 19.41 1.12 -10.00
CA ALA A 50 18.13 1.80 -10.04
C ALA A 50 17.06 0.94 -10.76
N GLU A 51 17.42 0.27 -11.86
CA GLU A 51 16.54 -0.64 -12.58
C GLU A 51 16.20 -1.91 -11.78
N ASN A 52 17.19 -2.47 -11.07
CA ASN A 52 16.95 -3.56 -10.13
C ASN A 52 15.94 -3.17 -9.05
N ALA A 53 16.10 -2.00 -8.43
CA ALA A 53 15.14 -1.49 -7.44
C ALA A 53 13.73 -1.35 -8.03
N ASP A 54 13.65 -0.85 -9.25
CA ASP A 54 12.38 -0.70 -9.98
C ASP A 54 11.69 -2.03 -10.24
N GLU A 55 12.43 -3.05 -10.69
CA GLU A 55 11.85 -4.38 -10.95
C GLU A 55 11.43 -5.09 -9.67
N VAL A 56 12.26 -5.05 -8.63
CA VAL A 56 11.92 -5.66 -7.33
C VAL A 56 10.68 -4.96 -6.74
N SER A 57 10.60 -3.63 -6.86
CA SER A 57 9.41 -2.88 -6.46
C SER A 57 8.17 -3.27 -7.27
N ARG A 58 8.29 -3.49 -8.59
CA ARG A 58 7.16 -3.93 -9.43
C ARG A 58 6.62 -5.28 -8.98
N GLN A 59 7.50 -6.21 -8.63
CA GLN A 59 7.08 -7.51 -8.10
C GLN A 59 6.44 -7.39 -6.72
N TYR A 60 6.97 -6.54 -5.85
CA TYR A 60 6.48 -6.43 -4.49
C TYR A 60 5.18 -5.62 -4.38
N SER A 61 5.14 -4.42 -4.95
CA SER A 61 4.04 -3.46 -4.78
C SER A 61 3.29 -3.12 -6.09
N GLY A 62 3.66 -3.75 -7.21
CA GLY A 62 3.00 -3.51 -8.49
C GLY A 62 3.36 -2.20 -9.19
N THR A 63 4.32 -1.44 -8.66
CA THR A 63 4.77 -0.14 -9.19
C THR A 63 6.29 -0.07 -9.23
N GLY A 64 6.85 0.86 -10.00
CA GLY A 64 8.28 1.21 -9.86
C GLY A 64 8.63 1.68 -8.44
N ALA A 65 9.93 1.74 -8.18
CA ALA A 65 10.45 2.23 -6.91
C ALA A 65 10.12 3.72 -6.74
N LEU A 66 10.05 4.16 -5.49
CA LEU A 66 9.91 5.57 -5.18
C LEU A 66 11.29 6.23 -5.20
N LYS A 67 11.34 7.53 -5.55
CA LYS A 67 12.58 8.34 -5.54
C LYS A 67 13.68 7.82 -6.47
N THR A 68 13.31 7.15 -7.55
CA THR A 68 14.25 6.68 -8.59
C THR A 68 15.08 7.81 -9.20
N ASP A 69 14.53 9.03 -9.27
CA ASP A 69 15.21 10.22 -9.75
C ASP A 69 16.39 10.61 -8.87
N PHE A 70 16.25 10.48 -7.54
CA PHE A 70 17.33 10.71 -6.59
C PHE A 70 18.45 9.67 -6.76
N THR A 71 18.12 8.39 -6.96
CA THR A 71 19.12 7.32 -7.19
C THR A 71 19.89 7.53 -8.50
N ARG A 72 19.21 7.97 -9.57
CA ARG A 72 19.82 8.19 -10.89
C ARG A 72 20.65 9.47 -10.99
N THR A 73 20.16 10.57 -10.43
CA THR A 73 20.76 11.91 -10.67
C THR A 73 21.33 12.57 -9.42
N GLY A 74 21.09 12.01 -8.23
CA GLY A 74 21.48 12.61 -6.95
C GLY A 74 20.68 13.87 -6.57
N LYS A 75 19.72 14.31 -7.40
CA LYS A 75 18.88 15.49 -7.15
C LYS A 75 17.41 15.13 -7.26
N ARG A 76 16.60 15.80 -6.44
CA ARG A 76 15.14 15.63 -6.45
C ARG A 76 14.50 16.53 -7.50
N THR A 77 13.71 15.95 -8.39
CA THR A 77 13.00 16.67 -9.45
C THR A 77 11.52 16.82 -9.14
N LYS A 78 10.89 17.90 -9.62
CA LYS A 78 9.42 18.09 -9.48
C LYS A 78 8.63 16.99 -10.22
N ALA A 79 9.14 16.56 -11.38
CA ALA A 79 8.56 15.46 -12.14
C ALA A 79 8.63 14.13 -11.37
N GLY A 80 9.78 13.83 -10.75
CA GLY A 80 9.93 12.65 -9.88
C GLY A 80 9.01 12.69 -8.66
N ALA A 81 8.73 13.87 -8.11
CA ALA A 81 7.75 14.02 -7.03
C ALA A 81 6.31 13.70 -7.45
N LEU A 82 5.90 14.10 -8.65
CA LEU A 82 4.58 13.75 -9.20
C LEU A 82 4.48 12.26 -9.51
N GLN A 83 5.55 11.65 -10.06
CA GLN A 83 5.59 10.23 -10.33
C GLN A 83 5.48 9.42 -9.02
N ASP A 84 6.18 9.85 -7.97
CA ASP A 84 6.12 9.19 -6.67
C ASP A 84 4.74 9.30 -6.02
N LEU A 85 4.03 10.43 -6.21
CA LEU A 85 2.65 10.58 -5.76
C LEU A 85 1.74 9.56 -6.46
N SER A 86 1.85 9.45 -7.78
CA SER A 86 1.10 8.47 -8.57
C SER A 86 1.38 7.04 -8.10
N ASN A 87 2.67 6.67 -7.99
CA ASN A 87 3.08 5.35 -7.50
C ASN A 87 2.53 5.08 -6.09
N SER A 88 2.56 6.07 -5.20
CA SER A 88 2.05 5.92 -3.82
C SER A 88 0.55 5.66 -3.78
N ILE A 89 -0.24 6.35 -4.63
CA ILE A 89 -1.68 6.12 -4.74
C ILE A 89 -1.94 4.69 -5.26
N VAL A 90 -1.23 4.28 -6.31
CA VAL A 90 -1.38 2.92 -6.87
C VAL A 90 -1.01 1.85 -5.84
N ARG A 91 0.09 2.03 -5.11
CA ARG A 91 0.49 1.13 -4.01
C ARG A 91 -0.57 1.06 -2.93
N TYR A 92 -1.13 2.20 -2.51
CA TYR A 92 -2.21 2.24 -1.53
C TYR A 92 -3.42 1.42 -1.99
N VAL A 93 -3.85 1.61 -3.23
CA VAL A 93 -5.00 0.88 -3.80
C VAL A 93 -4.70 -0.61 -3.92
N ARG A 94 -3.55 -0.99 -4.49
CA ARG A 94 -3.17 -2.40 -4.66
C ARG A 94 -3.07 -3.14 -3.32
N ASN A 95 -2.36 -2.55 -2.37
CA ASN A 95 -2.13 -3.18 -1.07
C ASN A 95 -3.41 -3.33 -0.26
N ASN A 96 -4.35 -2.36 -0.36
CA ASN A 96 -5.59 -2.45 0.41
C ASN A 96 -6.68 -3.26 -0.29
N PHE A 97 -6.78 -3.28 -1.62
CA PHE A 97 -7.95 -3.87 -2.30
C PHE A 97 -7.67 -5.13 -3.10
N PHE A 98 -6.41 -5.49 -3.32
CA PHE A 98 -6.03 -6.60 -4.19
C PHE A 98 -4.96 -7.52 -3.59
N ASP A 99 -4.42 -7.22 -2.41
CA ASP A 99 -3.35 -8.03 -1.82
C ASP A 99 -3.87 -9.34 -1.21
N GLY A 100 -5.08 -9.35 -0.63
CA GLY A 100 -5.66 -10.54 -0.01
C GLY A 100 -5.68 -11.76 -0.94
N GLY A 101 -6.24 -11.60 -2.14
CA GLY A 101 -6.22 -12.66 -3.15
C GLY A 101 -4.81 -13.05 -3.64
N ARG A 102 -3.83 -12.13 -3.59
CA ARG A 102 -2.44 -12.43 -3.94
C ARG A 102 -1.78 -13.30 -2.86
N GLN A 103 -2.01 -12.98 -1.60
CA GLN A 103 -1.52 -13.77 -0.46
C GLN A 103 -2.13 -15.18 -0.46
N ASP A 104 -3.44 -15.28 -0.71
CA ASP A 104 -4.11 -16.58 -0.86
C ASP A 104 -3.44 -17.44 -1.96
N GLY A 105 -3.00 -16.83 -3.06
CA GLY A 105 -2.24 -17.52 -4.10
C GLY A 105 -0.87 -18.04 -3.63
N PHE A 106 -0.14 -17.24 -2.84
CA PHE A 106 1.13 -17.68 -2.25
C PHE A 106 0.94 -18.79 -1.23
N ASP A 107 -0.07 -18.70 -0.38
CA ASP A 107 -0.37 -19.72 0.63
C ASP A 107 -0.69 -21.08 0.00
N LEU A 108 -1.41 -21.07 -1.13
CA LEU A 108 -1.69 -22.27 -1.91
C LEU A 108 -0.41 -22.85 -2.54
N LEU A 109 0.42 -22.01 -3.16
CA LEU A 109 1.64 -22.44 -3.86
C LEU A 109 2.71 -22.98 -2.90
N LEU A 110 2.88 -22.32 -1.75
CA LEU A 110 3.84 -22.70 -0.72
C LEU A 110 3.35 -23.89 0.13
N GLY A 111 2.10 -24.33 -0.07
CA GLY A 111 1.50 -25.45 0.65
C GLY A 111 1.15 -25.14 2.11
N VAL A 112 1.06 -23.85 2.47
CA VAL A 112 0.54 -23.38 3.76
C VAL A 112 -0.93 -23.79 3.87
N TYR A 113 -1.70 -23.56 2.80
CA TYR A 113 -3.06 -24.04 2.68
C TYR A 113 -3.13 -25.39 1.96
N ARG A 114 -3.77 -26.39 2.58
CA ARG A 114 -4.02 -27.72 1.99
C ARG A 114 -5.49 -27.90 1.64
N VAL A 115 -5.77 -28.06 0.34
CA VAL A 115 -7.12 -28.33 -0.19
C VAL A 115 -7.56 -29.73 0.24
N GLY A 116 -8.61 -29.83 1.08
CA GLY A 116 -9.22 -31.11 1.48
C GLY A 116 -9.01 -31.54 2.94
N GLY A 117 -8.36 -30.74 3.79
CA GLY A 117 -8.10 -31.07 5.20
C GLY A 117 -9.18 -30.68 6.22
N GLY A 118 -10.22 -29.93 5.82
CA GLY A 118 -11.26 -29.41 6.70
C GLY A 118 -12.63 -29.34 6.01
N SER A 119 -13.70 -29.21 6.82
CA SER A 119 -15.13 -29.12 6.47
C SER A 119 -15.35 -28.61 5.04
N GLY A 120 -15.95 -29.40 4.15
CA GLY A 120 -16.05 -29.19 2.70
C GLY A 120 -16.77 -27.91 2.18
N VAL A 121 -16.83 -26.86 2.99
CA VAL A 121 -17.25 -25.50 2.63
C VAL A 121 -16.05 -24.78 2.02
N SER A 122 -16.27 -24.14 0.86
CA SER A 122 -15.24 -23.32 0.22
C SER A 122 -14.86 -22.13 1.13
N PRO A 123 -13.55 -21.86 1.36
CA PRO A 123 -13.08 -20.65 2.06
C PRO A 123 -13.61 -19.34 1.47
N PHE A 124 -14.04 -19.37 0.21
CA PHE A 124 -14.58 -18.22 -0.51
C PHE A 124 -16.10 -18.09 -0.43
N ALA A 125 -16.80 -19.04 0.19
CA ALA A 125 -18.26 -19.03 0.30
C ALA A 125 -18.78 -18.00 1.32
N VAL A 126 -17.96 -17.57 2.27
CA VAL A 126 -18.34 -16.56 3.25
C VAL A 126 -18.27 -15.18 2.60
N LYS A 127 -19.42 -14.51 2.49
CA LYS A 127 -19.50 -13.14 1.99
C LYS A 127 -19.22 -12.18 3.16
N ASP A 128 -17.95 -11.89 3.35
CA ASP A 128 -17.44 -11.20 4.54
C ASP A 128 -17.76 -9.69 4.62
N LYS A 129 -18.16 -9.06 3.51
CA LYS A 129 -18.30 -7.59 3.46
C LYS A 129 -19.75 -7.16 3.73
N PRO A 130 -20.01 -6.34 4.76
CA PRO A 130 -21.35 -5.84 5.03
C PRO A 130 -21.82 -4.96 3.88
N LEU A 131 -23.13 -4.97 3.60
CA LEU A 131 -23.74 -4.16 2.53
C LEU A 131 -23.38 -2.67 2.64
N LEU A 132 -23.18 -2.19 3.87
CA LEU A 132 -22.75 -0.83 4.17
C LEU A 132 -21.43 -0.45 3.46
N VAL A 133 -20.44 -1.33 3.43
CA VAL A 133 -19.12 -1.10 2.80
C VAL A 133 -19.26 -0.94 1.28
N ILE A 134 -20.23 -1.61 0.68
CA ILE A 134 -20.53 -1.50 -0.76
C ILE A 134 -21.30 -0.21 -1.04
N LEU A 135 -22.24 0.16 -0.18
CA LEU A 135 -23.15 1.28 -0.39
C LEU A 135 -22.49 2.65 -0.14
N LEU A 136 -21.57 2.75 0.82
CA LEU A 136 -20.91 4.01 1.19
C LEU A 136 -20.19 4.74 0.04
N PRO A 137 -19.29 4.09 -0.74
CA PRO A 137 -18.62 4.76 -1.86
C PRO A 137 -19.61 5.15 -2.98
N LEU A 138 -20.63 4.33 -3.23
CA LEU A 138 -21.70 4.67 -4.17
C LEU A 138 -22.51 5.89 -3.70
N GLY A 139 -22.78 5.98 -2.40
CA GLY A 139 -23.44 7.13 -1.77
C GLY A 139 -22.65 8.43 -1.95
N ILE A 140 -21.32 8.38 -1.83
CA ILE A 140 -20.46 9.55 -2.08
C ILE A 140 -20.52 9.98 -3.55
N ILE A 141 -20.38 9.04 -4.49
CA ILE A 141 -20.45 9.33 -5.94
C ILE A 141 -21.81 9.94 -6.29
N LEU A 142 -22.89 9.35 -5.79
CA LEU A 142 -24.24 9.88 -5.96
C LEU A 142 -24.35 11.30 -5.38
N SER A 143 -23.83 11.54 -4.18
CA SER A 143 -23.88 12.86 -3.55
C SER A 143 -23.15 13.93 -4.38
N ILE A 144 -21.97 13.60 -4.91
CA ILE A 144 -21.22 14.51 -5.79
C ILE A 144 -22.02 14.81 -7.07
N PHE A 145 -22.60 13.78 -7.68
CA PHE A 145 -23.45 13.93 -8.86
C PHE A 145 -24.66 14.83 -8.58
N MET A 146 -25.33 14.64 -7.45
CA MET A 146 -26.50 15.45 -7.09
C MET A 146 -26.12 16.92 -6.81
N ILE A 147 -24.99 17.17 -6.14
CA ILE A 147 -24.48 18.54 -5.95
C ILE A 147 -24.17 19.19 -7.30
N MET A 148 -23.48 18.47 -8.20
CA MET A 148 -23.18 18.96 -9.54
C MET A 148 -24.46 19.27 -10.34
N ALA A 149 -25.44 18.37 -10.32
CA ALA A 149 -26.73 18.57 -10.98
C ALA A 149 -27.50 19.78 -10.41
N SER A 150 -27.39 20.04 -9.10
CA SER A 150 -28.00 21.23 -8.47
C SER A 150 -27.43 22.55 -9.01
N PHE A 151 -26.17 22.57 -9.44
CA PHE A 151 -25.58 23.77 -10.07
C PHE A 151 -26.03 23.93 -11.54
N LEU A 152 -26.41 22.84 -12.22
CA LEU A 152 -26.85 22.87 -13.61
C LEU A 152 -28.31 23.30 -13.76
N VAL A 153 -29.17 22.98 -12.80
CA VAL A 153 -30.64 23.25 -12.83
C VAL A 153 -30.97 24.55 -12.09
N GLN A 154 -30.24 25.64 -12.35
CA GLN A 154 -30.41 26.89 -11.62
C GLN A 154 -31.73 27.58 -11.99
N SER A 155 -32.73 27.50 -11.11
CA SER A 155 -34.02 28.19 -11.25
C SER A 155 -34.08 29.40 -10.31
N HIS A 156 -34.23 30.59 -10.87
CA HIS A 156 -34.12 31.88 -10.16
C HIS A 156 -35.15 32.10 -9.03
N ALA A 157 -36.18 31.26 -8.89
CA ALA A 157 -37.27 31.46 -7.93
C ALA A 157 -37.12 30.71 -6.59
N THR A 158 -36.04 29.94 -6.35
CA THR A 158 -35.99 28.96 -5.24
C THR A 158 -34.62 28.80 -4.54
N TYR A 159 -33.93 29.90 -4.23
CA TYR A 159 -32.61 29.88 -3.57
C TYR A 159 -32.55 29.03 -2.28
N THR A 160 -33.59 29.09 -1.44
CA THR A 160 -33.68 28.31 -0.19
C THR A 160 -33.65 26.80 -0.44
N TYR A 161 -34.33 26.32 -1.48
CA TYR A 161 -34.39 24.89 -1.80
C TYR A 161 -33.05 24.36 -2.32
N HIS A 162 -32.35 25.15 -3.14
CA HIS A 162 -31.00 24.81 -3.59
C HIS A 162 -30.01 24.73 -2.43
N LEU A 163 -30.10 25.64 -1.45
CA LEU A 163 -29.24 25.61 -0.26
C LEU A 163 -29.51 24.37 0.61
N LEU A 164 -30.78 24.04 0.89
CA LEU A 164 -31.13 22.85 1.68
C LEU A 164 -30.72 21.56 0.97
N PHE A 165 -30.90 21.48 -0.34
CA PHE A 165 -30.53 20.32 -1.14
C PHE A 165 -29.01 20.09 -1.17
N THR A 166 -28.23 21.14 -1.42
CA THR A 166 -26.75 21.05 -1.44
C THR A 166 -26.18 20.74 -0.05
N THR A 167 -26.71 21.36 1.01
CA THR A 167 -26.28 21.07 2.40
C THR A 167 -26.63 19.64 2.82
N PHE A 168 -27.78 19.11 2.41
CA PHE A 168 -28.15 17.71 2.64
C PHE A 168 -27.12 16.74 2.04
N TRP A 169 -26.80 16.87 0.75
CA TRP A 169 -25.82 15.99 0.10
C TRP A 169 -24.39 16.18 0.64
N LEU A 170 -24.04 17.39 1.08
CA LEU A 170 -22.78 17.64 1.77
C LEU A 170 -22.71 16.87 3.10
N MET A 171 -23.80 16.83 3.87
CA MET A 171 -23.87 16.02 5.10
C MET A 171 -23.75 14.53 4.81
N VAL A 172 -24.37 14.04 3.73
CA VAL A 172 -24.23 12.62 3.31
C VAL A 172 -22.77 12.28 2.99
N ILE A 173 -22.04 13.18 2.31
CA ILE A 173 -20.60 13.01 2.05
C ILE A 173 -19.81 12.93 3.35
N VAL A 174 -20.01 13.88 4.27
CA VAL A 174 -19.29 13.93 5.56
C VAL A 174 -19.59 12.69 6.41
N ALA A 175 -20.85 12.27 6.49
CA ALA A 175 -21.25 11.06 7.22
C ALA A 175 -20.62 9.81 6.60
N SER A 176 -20.61 9.71 5.26
CA SER A 176 -20.01 8.58 4.54
C SER A 176 -18.50 8.50 4.77
N PHE A 177 -17.78 9.64 4.68
CA PHE A 177 -16.36 9.67 5.02
C PHE A 177 -16.10 9.25 6.47
N ARG A 178 -16.89 9.78 7.42
CA ARG A 178 -16.76 9.41 8.84
C ARG A 178 -16.95 7.91 9.06
N MET A 179 -17.90 7.30 8.36
CA MET A 179 -18.13 5.85 8.42
C MET A 179 -16.99 5.06 7.78
N ILE A 180 -16.47 5.49 6.63
CA ILE A 180 -15.30 4.87 5.99
C ILE A 180 -14.09 4.91 6.92
N PHE A 181 -13.83 6.03 7.60
CA PHE A 181 -12.71 6.11 8.55
C PHE A 181 -12.90 5.22 9.79
N ARG A 182 -14.13 5.02 10.25
CA ARG A 182 -14.42 4.13 11.38
C ARG A 182 -14.35 2.65 11.02
N HIS A 183 -14.77 2.30 9.82
CA HIS A 183 -14.84 0.92 9.33
C HIS A 183 -13.77 0.63 8.28
N GLY A 184 -12.64 1.36 8.31
CA GLY A 184 -11.64 1.32 7.24
C GLY A 184 -11.09 -0.08 6.95
N LEU A 185 -11.02 -0.92 7.97
CA LEU A 185 -10.56 -2.31 7.87
C LEU A 185 -11.51 -3.18 7.04
N ASP A 186 -12.82 -2.91 7.07
CA ASP A 186 -13.82 -3.70 6.34
C ASP A 186 -13.74 -3.48 4.81
N PHE A 187 -13.06 -2.39 4.38
CA PHE A 187 -12.79 -2.10 2.97
C PHE A 187 -11.59 -2.87 2.45
N VAL A 188 -10.68 -3.28 3.33
CA VAL A 188 -9.45 -3.98 2.96
C VAL A 188 -9.75 -5.40 2.48
N ASP A 189 -9.05 -5.85 1.46
CA ASP A 189 -9.06 -7.23 0.99
C ASP A 189 -8.07 -8.04 1.83
N VAL A 190 -8.61 -8.74 2.83
CA VAL A 190 -7.86 -9.61 3.73
C VAL A 190 -7.80 -11.04 3.19
N PRO A 191 -6.66 -11.76 3.37
CA PRO A 191 -6.51 -13.14 2.94
C PRO A 191 -7.55 -14.05 3.61
N ARG A 192 -8.06 -15.02 2.86
CA ARG A 192 -9.19 -15.87 3.24
C ARG A 192 -8.78 -17.30 3.57
N LEU A 193 -7.67 -17.78 3.00
CA LEU A 193 -7.22 -19.16 3.18
C LEU A 193 -6.69 -19.43 4.59
N GLU A 194 -5.85 -18.54 5.14
CA GLU A 194 -5.34 -18.62 6.52
C GLU A 194 -6.49 -18.58 7.54
N ARG A 195 -7.47 -17.68 7.32
CA ARG A 195 -8.66 -17.55 8.17
C ARG A 195 -9.45 -18.85 8.24
N SER A 196 -9.64 -19.52 7.11
CA SER A 196 -10.38 -20.79 7.02
C SER A 196 -9.72 -21.91 7.82
N GLN A 197 -8.39 -22.02 7.82
CA GLN A 197 -7.67 -23.02 8.61
C GLN A 197 -7.76 -22.76 10.10
N HIS A 198 -7.61 -21.50 10.54
CA HIS A 198 -7.80 -21.15 11.94
C HIS A 198 -9.22 -21.42 12.44
N LEU A 199 -10.24 -21.11 11.62
CA LEU A 199 -11.63 -21.44 11.89
C LEU A 199 -11.87 -22.94 12.03
N ALA A 200 -11.29 -23.76 11.14
CA ALA A 200 -11.41 -25.22 11.17
C ALA A 200 -10.70 -25.84 12.39
N GLY A 201 -9.59 -25.27 12.85
CA GLY A 201 -8.82 -25.77 13.99
C GLY A 201 -9.28 -25.29 15.37
N SER A 202 -9.93 -24.12 15.45
CA SER A 202 -10.22 -23.45 16.73
C SER A 202 -11.59 -23.76 17.33
N GLY A 203 -12.55 -24.30 16.56
CA GLY A 203 -13.94 -24.47 17.01
C GLY A 203 -14.60 -23.16 17.49
N ALA A 204 -14.01 -22.00 17.18
CA ALA A 204 -14.35 -20.72 17.77
C ALA A 204 -15.45 -19.99 16.99
N SER A 205 -16.38 -19.41 17.76
CA SER A 205 -17.44 -18.51 17.29
C SER A 205 -16.86 -17.25 16.65
N HIS A 206 -17.63 -16.65 15.73
CA HIS A 206 -17.28 -15.52 14.85
C HIS A 206 -16.63 -14.29 15.54
N ASP A 207 -16.82 -14.13 16.85
CA ASP A 207 -16.42 -12.92 17.58
C ASP A 207 -14.92 -12.80 17.87
N ASN A 208 -14.17 -13.91 17.91
CA ASN A 208 -12.71 -13.88 18.14
C ASN A 208 -11.86 -13.67 16.87
N ILE A 209 -12.51 -13.63 15.69
CA ILE A 209 -11.84 -13.71 14.38
C ILE A 209 -11.25 -12.36 13.94
N GLN A 210 -11.94 -11.25 14.24
CA GLN A 210 -11.43 -9.91 13.94
C GLN A 210 -10.16 -9.63 14.76
N MET A 211 -10.10 -10.07 16.02
CA MET A 211 -8.97 -9.75 16.91
C MET A 211 -7.66 -10.42 16.47
N VAL A 212 -7.71 -11.69 16.03
CA VAL A 212 -6.51 -12.43 15.58
C VAL A 212 -6.03 -12.01 14.19
N ALA A 213 -6.95 -11.73 13.26
CA ALA A 213 -6.60 -11.15 11.97
C ALA A 213 -6.05 -9.72 12.12
N LEU A 214 -6.49 -8.99 13.15
CA LEU A 214 -5.94 -7.69 13.51
C LEU A 214 -4.58 -7.81 14.19
N ASP A 215 -4.32 -8.82 15.02
CA ASP A 215 -3.01 -9.06 15.63
C ASP A 215 -1.93 -9.34 14.57
N GLY A 216 -2.24 -10.20 13.58
CA GLY A 216 -1.35 -10.45 12.44
C GLY A 216 -1.17 -9.26 11.49
N LEU A 217 -2.12 -8.32 11.47
CA LEU A 217 -2.01 -7.03 10.76
C LEU A 217 -1.32 -5.94 11.59
N GLU A 218 -1.39 -6.02 12.93
CA GLU A 218 -0.77 -5.11 13.88
C GLU A 218 0.74 -5.37 14.00
N GLU A 219 1.16 -6.64 13.94
CA GLU A 219 2.57 -7.00 13.73
C GLU A 219 3.12 -6.55 12.35
N ARG A 220 2.24 -6.27 11.38
CA ARG A 220 2.59 -5.79 10.03
C ARG A 220 2.33 -4.30 9.81
N LYS A 221 1.97 -3.52 10.85
CA LYS A 221 1.86 -2.05 10.75
C LYS A 221 3.25 -1.42 10.60
N PRO A 222 3.48 -0.54 9.59
CA PRO A 222 4.66 0.33 9.62
C PRO A 222 4.56 1.30 10.82
N PRO A 223 5.69 1.71 11.43
CA PRO A 223 5.77 2.41 12.73
C PRO A 223 5.23 3.86 12.74
N PHE A 224 4.38 4.23 11.79
CA PHE A 224 3.89 5.60 11.63
C PHE A 224 2.56 5.89 12.35
N ALA A 225 1.93 4.90 12.97
CA ALA A 225 0.64 5.08 13.67
C ALA A 225 0.78 5.34 15.18
N GLU A 226 1.94 5.12 15.79
CA GLU A 226 2.06 5.16 17.27
C GLU A 226 2.37 6.57 17.83
N LYS A 227 2.66 7.57 16.99
CA LYS A 227 3.22 8.86 17.47
C LYS A 227 2.23 10.02 17.57
N ARG A 228 0.95 9.76 17.89
CA ARG A 228 -0.03 10.83 18.16
C ARG A 228 -0.91 10.65 19.39
N GLU A 229 -0.52 9.86 20.38
CA GLU A 229 -1.13 9.94 21.71
C GLU A 229 -0.05 9.81 22.78
N GLY A 230 0.12 10.85 23.61
CA GLY A 230 0.98 10.80 24.80
C GLY A 230 2.12 11.81 24.85
N LYS A 231 1.80 13.09 25.06
CA LYS A 231 2.40 13.97 26.09
C LYS A 231 1.89 15.41 25.93
N VAL A 232 0.66 15.63 26.36
CA VAL A 232 0.29 16.90 27.00
C VAL A 232 -0.01 16.55 28.45
N GLY A 233 1.06 16.49 29.25
CA GLY A 233 1.02 16.26 30.67
C GLY A 233 1.81 17.38 31.34
N LYS A 234 1.09 18.23 32.06
CA LYS A 234 1.53 19.33 32.92
C LYS A 234 2.83 19.04 33.66
N VAL A 235 3.73 20.02 33.72
CA VAL A 235 4.40 20.39 34.97
C VAL A 235 4.42 21.92 35.05
N ALA A 236 4.13 22.40 36.25
CA ALA A 236 4.07 23.78 36.69
C ALA A 236 5.38 24.56 36.45
#